data_AF-A0A924ADS2-F1
#
_entry.id   AF-A0A924ADS2-F1
#
_cell.length_a   1.000
_cell.length_b   1.000
_cell.length_c   1.000
_cell.angle_alpha   90.00
_cell.angle_beta   90.00
_cell.angle_gamma   90.00
#
_symmetry.space_group_name_H-M   'P 1'
#
loop_
_entity.id
_entity.type
_entity.pdbx_description
1 polymer ?
#
loop_
_entity_poly.entity_id
_entity_poly.type
_entity_poly.pdbx_seq_one_letter_code
_entity_poly.pdbx_strand_id
1 'polypeptide(L)'
;MTSLQARIPLFVALCCAGAMALAQTVTAPSPSPSRGELLYSTHCISCHSTQMHWRNDRLAYDWASLKVQVRRWQGNAGLQWGDADITDVSHYLNDTIYSFPADRVSSARPRP
;
A
#
# COMPACT_ATOMS: atom_id res chain seq x y z
N MET A 1 -35.45 61.96 -15.82
CA MET A 1 -34.32 61.85 -16.75
C MET A 1 -33.05 62.22 -16.00
N THR A 2 -32.24 61.25 -15.57
CA THR A 2 -30.77 61.36 -15.47
C THR A 2 -30.22 60.01 -15.00
N SER A 3 -29.41 59.42 -15.87
CA SER A 3 -28.62 58.22 -15.68
C SER A 3 -27.52 58.47 -14.64
N LEU A 4 -27.41 57.61 -13.61
CA LEU A 4 -26.29 57.66 -12.68
C LEU A 4 -25.19 56.73 -13.20
N GLN A 5 -24.31 57.29 -14.03
CA GLN A 5 -23.02 56.69 -14.32
C GLN A 5 -22.12 56.78 -13.08
N ALA A 6 -21.91 55.65 -12.40
CA ALA A 6 -20.83 55.51 -11.43
C ALA A 6 -19.59 55.01 -12.16
N ARG A 7 -18.61 55.92 -12.25
CA ARG A 7 -17.35 55.82 -12.96
C ARG A 7 -16.48 54.75 -12.30
N ILE A 8 -16.04 53.76 -13.10
CA ILE A 8 -15.02 52.78 -12.70
C ILE A 8 -13.69 53.55 -12.59
N PRO A 9 -13.08 53.67 -11.40
CA PRO A 9 -11.80 54.34 -11.28
C PRO A 9 -10.72 53.40 -11.82
N LEU A 10 -10.19 53.75 -12.99
CA LEU A 10 -8.95 53.26 -13.57
C LEU A 10 -7.80 53.63 -12.64
N PHE A 11 -7.55 52.81 -11.62
CA PHE A 11 -6.37 52.92 -10.78
C PHE A 11 -5.45 51.73 -11.03
N VAL A 12 -4.30 52.07 -11.60
CA VAL A 12 -3.01 51.39 -11.42
C VAL A 12 -2.86 50.05 -12.12
N ALA A 13 -2.65 50.12 -13.43
CA ALA A 13 -1.79 49.16 -14.12
C ALA A 13 -0.32 49.44 -13.75
N LEU A 14 0.32 48.59 -12.93
CA LEU A 14 1.79 48.46 -12.95
C LEU A 14 2.30 47.18 -12.26
N CYS A 15 2.92 46.32 -13.06
CA CYS A 15 3.91 45.29 -12.70
C CYS A 15 3.46 44.03 -11.93
N CYS A 16 2.64 43.18 -12.56
CA CYS A 16 2.63 41.74 -12.26
C CYS A 16 3.62 41.01 -13.19
N ALA A 17 4.92 41.18 -12.96
CA ALA A 17 5.93 40.27 -13.51
C ALA A 17 6.01 39.05 -12.58
N GLY A 18 5.03 38.16 -12.71
CA GLY A 18 4.99 36.90 -11.96
C GLY A 18 6.16 36.01 -12.35
N ALA A 19 7.15 35.90 -11.47
CA ALA A 19 8.13 34.83 -11.54
C ALA A 19 7.43 33.51 -11.17
N MET A 20 6.82 32.88 -12.17
CA MET A 20 6.29 31.52 -12.05
C MET A 20 7.50 30.57 -12.00
N ALA A 21 8.03 30.35 -10.81
CA ALA A 21 9.03 29.32 -10.58
C ALA A 21 8.39 27.96 -10.90
N LEU A 22 8.81 27.33 -12.01
CA LEU A 22 8.48 25.94 -12.28
C LEU A 22 9.14 25.08 -11.19
N ALA A 23 8.39 24.76 -10.14
CA ALA A 23 8.76 23.70 -9.21
C ALA A 23 8.72 22.38 -9.99
N GLN A 24 9.91 21.91 -10.40
CA GLN A 24 10.06 20.60 -11.01
C GLN A 24 9.80 19.56 -9.91
N THR A 25 8.62 18.95 -9.90
CA THR A 25 8.37 17.80 -9.04
C THR A 25 9.17 16.63 -9.58
N VAL A 26 10.32 16.35 -8.96
CA VAL A 26 11.03 15.08 -9.17
C VAL A 26 10.15 13.98 -8.60
N THR A 27 9.34 13.36 -9.46
CA THR A 27 8.59 12.15 -9.10
C THR A 27 9.60 11.01 -9.04
N ALA A 28 10.03 10.65 -7.83
CA ALA A 28 10.76 9.40 -7.62
C ALA A 28 9.86 8.23 -8.06
N PRO A 29 10.40 7.20 -8.74
CA PRO A 29 9.60 6.02 -9.08
C PRO A 29 9.07 5.39 -7.80
N SER A 30 7.76 5.14 -7.76
CA SER A 30 7.18 4.34 -6.68
C SER A 30 7.81 2.95 -6.69
N PRO A 31 8.15 2.38 -5.53
CA PRO A 31 8.70 1.02 -5.48
C PRO A 31 7.72 0.05 -6.13
N SER A 32 8.24 -0.88 -6.93
CA SER A 32 7.43 -1.96 -7.51
C SER A 32 6.82 -2.81 -6.38
N PRO A 33 5.56 -3.23 -6.50
CA PRO A 33 4.93 -4.05 -5.48
C PRO A 33 5.72 -5.35 -5.27
N SER A 34 5.77 -5.81 -4.02
CA SER A 34 6.44 -7.07 -3.71
C SER A 34 5.68 -8.26 -4.31
N ARG A 35 6.36 -9.40 -4.50
CA ARG A 35 5.69 -10.64 -4.95
C ARG A 35 4.54 -11.03 -4.00
N GLY A 36 4.77 -10.94 -2.69
CA GLY A 36 3.74 -11.23 -1.68
C GLY A 36 2.52 -10.30 -1.76
N GLU A 37 2.75 -9.02 -2.02
CA GLU A 37 1.68 -8.03 -2.22
C GLU A 37 0.81 -8.36 -3.43
N LEU A 38 1.44 -8.67 -4.58
CA LEU A 38 0.74 -9.04 -5.80
C LEU A 38 -0.12 -10.31 -5.60
N LEU A 39 0.45 -11.33 -4.97
CA LEU A 39 -0.25 -12.58 -4.70
C LEU A 39 -1.42 -12.38 -3.71
N TYR A 40 -1.21 -11.61 -2.65
CA TYR A 40 -2.26 -11.30 -1.68
C TYR A 40 -3.42 -10.53 -2.30
N SER A 41 -3.11 -9.41 -2.98
CA SER A 41 -4.12 -8.51 -3.57
C SER A 41 -4.93 -9.17 -4.68
N THR A 42 -4.36 -10.15 -5.38
CA THR A 42 -5.04 -10.87 -6.45
C THR A 42 -5.90 -12.03 -5.92
N HIS A 43 -5.41 -12.77 -4.92
CA HIS A 43 -6.00 -14.05 -4.57
C HIS A 43 -6.68 -14.06 -3.19
N CYS A 44 -6.06 -13.48 -2.16
CA CYS A 44 -6.53 -13.64 -0.79
C CYS A 44 -7.81 -12.85 -0.49
N ILE A 45 -8.00 -11.71 -1.15
CA ILE A 45 -9.20 -10.87 -0.96
C ILE A 45 -10.35 -11.22 -1.92
N SER A 46 -10.19 -12.26 -2.74
CA SER A 46 -11.20 -12.68 -3.73
C SER A 46 -12.39 -13.40 -3.10
N CYS A 47 -12.16 -14.14 -2.00
CA CYS A 47 -13.19 -14.93 -1.33
C CYS A 47 -13.67 -14.31 0.00
N HIS A 48 -12.86 -13.45 0.63
CA HIS A 48 -13.21 -12.80 1.89
C HIS A 48 -12.59 -11.41 1.99
N SER A 49 -13.15 -10.55 2.85
CA SER A 49 -12.59 -9.23 3.12
C SER A 49 -11.33 -9.30 4.00
N THR A 50 -10.69 -8.15 4.18
CA THR A 50 -9.54 -7.95 5.06
C THR A 50 -9.87 -8.14 6.55
N GLN A 51 -11.17 -8.22 6.91
CA GLN A 51 -11.61 -8.45 8.29
C GLN A 51 -11.03 -9.73 8.93
N MET A 52 -10.68 -10.72 8.11
CA MET A 52 -10.06 -11.96 8.57
C MET A 52 -8.76 -11.72 9.37
N HIS A 53 -8.10 -10.58 9.18
CA HIS A 53 -6.86 -10.27 9.88
C HIS A 53 -7.04 -9.76 11.32
N TRP A 54 -8.20 -9.17 11.67
CA TRP A 54 -8.41 -8.54 12.99
C TRP A 54 -9.66 -8.98 13.74
N ARG A 55 -10.52 -9.81 13.15
CA ARG A 55 -11.68 -10.38 13.89
C ARG A 55 -11.25 -11.15 15.14
N ASN A 56 -12.16 -11.25 16.12
CA ASN A 56 -11.88 -11.88 17.42
C ASN A 56 -11.31 -13.30 17.28
N ASP A 57 -11.85 -14.12 16.37
CA ASP A 57 -11.37 -15.50 16.15
C ASP A 57 -10.28 -15.59 15.06
N ARG A 58 -9.39 -14.58 14.97
CA ARG A 58 -8.20 -14.70 14.12
C ARG A 58 -7.32 -15.83 14.62
N LEU A 59 -6.67 -16.56 13.72
CA LEU A 59 -5.87 -17.75 14.08
C LEU A 59 -4.36 -17.53 13.94
N ALA A 60 -3.94 -16.34 13.51
CA ALA A 60 -2.54 -15.96 13.44
C ALA A 60 -2.20 -15.11 14.67
N TYR A 61 -1.25 -15.59 15.48
CA TYR A 61 -0.79 -14.95 16.71
C TYR A 61 0.74 -14.77 16.76
N ASP A 62 1.44 -15.35 15.78
CA ASP A 62 2.88 -15.26 15.58
C ASP A 62 3.22 -15.58 14.11
N TRP A 63 4.50 -15.49 13.76
CA TRP A 63 4.98 -15.75 12.40
C TRP A 63 4.67 -17.18 11.93
N ALA A 64 4.84 -18.18 12.80
CA ALA A 64 4.61 -19.57 12.45
C ALA A 64 3.13 -19.84 12.12
N SER A 65 2.21 -19.37 12.97
CA SER A 65 0.77 -19.48 12.76
C SER A 65 0.29 -18.67 11.55
N LEU A 66 0.90 -17.51 11.26
CA LEU A 66 0.65 -16.75 10.03
C LEU A 66 0.97 -17.56 8.78
N LYS A 67 2.18 -18.15 8.71
CA LYS A 67 2.58 -19.02 7.59
C LYS A 67 1.65 -20.21 7.42
N VAL A 68 1.19 -20.80 8.53
CA VAL A 68 0.20 -21.90 8.51
C VAL A 68 -1.13 -21.43 7.91
N GLN A 69 -1.63 -20.26 8.30
CA GLN A 69 -2.87 -19.72 7.71
C GLN A 69 -2.71 -19.45 6.21
N VAL A 70 -1.61 -18.84 5.77
CA VAL A 70 -1.36 -18.59 4.34
C VAL A 70 -1.32 -19.91 3.56
N ARG A 71 -0.59 -20.92 4.06
CA ARG A 71 -0.55 -22.25 3.44
C ARG A 71 -1.93 -22.89 3.35
N ARG A 72 -2.73 -22.80 4.41
CA ARG A 72 -4.09 -23.36 4.43
C ARG A 72 -4.98 -22.69 3.39
N TRP A 73 -5.03 -21.37 3.37
CA TRP A 73 -5.96 -20.63 2.51
C TRP A 73 -5.58 -20.68 1.04
N GLN A 74 -4.29 -20.63 0.69
CA GLN A 74 -3.88 -20.87 -0.70
C GLN A 74 -4.26 -22.29 -1.18
N GLY A 75 -4.25 -23.27 -0.27
CA GLY A 75 -4.64 -24.64 -0.56
C GLY A 75 -6.15 -24.76 -0.79
N ASN A 76 -6.94 -24.12 0.07
CA ASN A 76 -8.39 -24.03 -0.10
C ASN A 76 -8.79 -23.33 -1.41
N ALA A 77 -8.00 -22.35 -1.85
CA ALA A 77 -8.19 -21.65 -3.12
C ALA A 77 -7.59 -22.40 -4.33
N GLY A 78 -6.94 -23.56 -4.12
CA GLY A 78 -6.38 -24.37 -5.21
C GLY A 78 -5.20 -23.73 -5.96
N LEU A 79 -4.48 -22.80 -5.33
CA LEU A 79 -3.46 -21.99 -6.00
C LEU A 79 -2.13 -22.71 -6.22
N GLN A 80 -1.92 -23.84 -5.53
CA GLN A 80 -0.72 -24.68 -5.65
C GLN A 80 0.60 -23.93 -5.43
N TRP A 81 0.60 -22.95 -4.53
CA TRP A 81 1.80 -22.18 -4.21
C TRP A 81 2.87 -23.03 -3.54
N GLY A 82 4.12 -22.79 -3.94
CA GLY A 82 5.29 -23.31 -3.26
C GLY A 82 5.65 -22.53 -1.99
N ASP A 83 6.63 -23.03 -1.24
CA ASP A 83 7.04 -22.45 0.04
C ASP A 83 7.58 -21.01 -0.06
N ALA A 84 8.19 -20.66 -1.20
CA ALA A 84 8.66 -19.30 -1.46
C ALA A 84 7.49 -18.31 -1.52
N ASP A 85 6.45 -18.61 -2.30
CA ASP A 85 5.26 -17.77 -2.44
C ASP A 85 4.49 -17.64 -1.12
N ILE A 86 4.36 -18.74 -0.38
CA ILE A 86 3.76 -18.72 0.97
C ILE A 86 4.56 -17.80 1.89
N THR A 87 5.89 -17.86 1.82
CA THR A 87 6.77 -17.05 2.66
C THR A 87 6.71 -15.57 2.26
N ASP A 88 6.72 -15.25 0.96
CA ASP A 88 6.60 -13.88 0.46
C ASP A 88 5.27 -13.22 0.86
N VAL A 89 4.15 -13.94 0.72
CA VAL A 89 2.83 -13.45 1.17
C VAL A 89 2.81 -13.27 2.69
N SER A 90 3.42 -14.19 3.43
CA SER A 90 3.50 -14.09 4.89
C SER A 90 4.32 -12.89 5.32
N HIS A 91 5.44 -12.60 4.65
CA HIS A 91 6.22 -11.39 4.90
C HIS A 91 5.41 -10.13 4.62
N TYR A 92 4.75 -10.05 3.47
CA TYR A 92 3.89 -8.92 3.14
C TYR A 92 2.82 -8.67 4.22
N LEU A 93 2.09 -9.72 4.63
CA LEU A 93 1.09 -9.63 5.68
C LEU A 93 1.68 -9.24 7.04
N ASN A 94 2.87 -9.76 7.35
CA ASN A 94 3.54 -9.43 8.59
C ASN A 94 4.00 -7.97 8.63
N ASP A 95 4.55 -7.46 7.54
CA ASP A 95 5.07 -6.10 7.46
C ASP A 95 3.94 -5.05 7.43
N THR A 96 2.76 -5.41 6.92
CA THR A 96 1.66 -4.47 6.70
C THR A 96 0.54 -4.55 7.73
N ILE A 97 0.33 -5.70 8.38
CA ILE A 97 -0.85 -5.93 9.23
C ILE A 97 -0.48 -6.49 10.61
N TYR A 98 0.35 -7.54 10.67
CA TYR A 98 0.53 -8.31 11.91
C TYR A 98 1.69 -7.85 12.79
N SER A 99 2.81 -7.43 12.21
CA SER A 99 4.02 -6.98 12.91
C SER A 99 4.58 -7.97 13.93
N PHE A 100 4.47 -9.27 13.67
CA PHE A 100 5.08 -10.27 14.53
C PHE A 100 6.61 -10.20 14.44
N PRO A 101 7.33 -10.49 15.54
CA PRO A 101 8.78 -10.61 15.48
C PRO A 101 9.14 -11.76 14.53
N ALA A 102 9.87 -11.46 13.46
CA ALA A 102 10.39 -12.49 12.59
C ALA A 102 11.34 -13.39 13.40
N ASP A 103 11.13 -14.71 13.36
CA ASP A 103 12.01 -15.67 14.02
C ASP A 103 13.43 -15.38 13.54
N ARG A 104 14.31 -14.93 14.45
CA ARG A 104 15.68 -14.48 14.10
C ARG A 104 16.52 -15.54 13.39
N VAL A 105 16.05 -16.80 13.39
CA VAL A 105 16.66 -17.93 12.69
C VAL A 105 16.48 -17.84 11.17
N SER A 106 15.41 -17.21 10.65
CA SER A 106 15.15 -17.12 9.21
C SER A 106 15.77 -15.89 8.54
N SER A 107 16.02 -14.81 9.30
CA SER A 107 16.58 -13.55 8.80
C SER A 107 18.08 -13.60 8.47
N ALA A 108 18.77 -14.69 8.84
CA ALA A 108 20.22 -14.83 8.69
C ALA A 108 20.67 -15.42 7.34
N ARG A 109 19.75 -15.78 6.43
CA ARG A 109 20.11 -16.27 5.09
C ARG A 109 20.15 -15.11 4.09
N PRO A 110 21.31 -14.75 3.51
CA PRO A 110 21.39 -13.79 2.43
C PRO A 110 20.59 -14.31 1.22
N ARG A 111 19.85 -13.43 0.54
CA ARG A 111 19.27 -13.75 -0.78
C ARG A 111 20.43 -13.85 -1.79
N PRO A 112 20.48 -14.89 -2.64
CA PRO A 112 21.48 -14.97 -3.71
C PRO A 112 21.32 -13.83 -4.72
#